data_AF-A0A5J4QQT9-F1
#
_entry.id   AF-A0A5J4QQT9-F1
#
_cell.length_a   1.000
_cell.length_b   1.000
_cell.length_c   1.000
_cell.angle_alpha   90.00
_cell.angle_beta   90.00
_cell.angle_gamma   90.00
#
_symmetry.space_group_name_H-M   'P 1'
#
loop_
_entity.id
_entity.type
_entity.pdbx_description
1 polymer ?
#
loop_
_entity_poly.entity_id
_entity_poly.type
_entity_poly.pdbx_seq_one_letter_code
_entity_poly.pdbx_strand_id
1 'polypeptide(L)' 'NKEFLKRIYNAGIKSEDYKYVDLYNEFESRKVQGEKVTYIVASLSVKYAISERKVYSIIDRLKRDCNTCAV' A
#
# COMPACT_ATOMS: atom_id res chain seq x y z
N ASN A 1 18.90 5.87 -4.69
CA ASN A 1 18.47 5.56 -3.30
C ASN A 1 18.28 6.73 -2.33
N LYS A 2 18.31 8.02 -2.73
CA LYS A 2 17.94 9.15 -1.85
C LYS A 2 16.55 9.75 -2.14
N GLU A 3 15.99 9.48 -3.32
CA GLU A 3 14.69 10.02 -3.72
C GLU A 3 13.50 9.32 -3.06
N PHE A 4 13.62 8.01 -2.81
CA PHE A 4 12.57 7.24 -2.13
C PHE A 4 12.38 7.72 -0.69
N LEU A 5 13.49 7.95 0.03
CA LEU A 5 13.50 8.51 1.39
C LEU A 5 12.96 9.95 1.42
N LYS A 6 13.26 10.77 0.39
CA LYS A 6 12.73 12.14 0.28
C LYS A 6 11.23 12.16 0.04
N ARG A 7 10.69 11.24 -0.75
CA ARG A 7 9.24 11.09 -0.97
C ARG A 7 8.50 10.67 0.31
N ILE A 8 9.11 9.79 1.10
CA ILE A 8 8.59 9.36 2.41
C ILE A 8 8.62 10.52 3.42
N TYR A 9 9.67 11.34 3.39
CA TYR A 9 9.80 12.51 4.27
C TYR A 9 8.81 13.63 3.92
N ASN A 10 8.54 13.87 2.63
CA ASN A 10 7.66 14.95 2.18
C ASN A 10 6.16 14.63 2.35
N ALA A 11 5.81 13.35 2.49
CA ALA A 11 4.43 12.88 2.58
C ALA A 11 3.87 12.77 4.01
N GLY A 12 4.61 13.22 5.04
CA GLY A 12 4.11 13.20 6.43
C GLY A 12 3.74 11.80 6.93
N ILE A 13 4.43 10.78 6.42
CA ILE A 13 4.14 9.37 6.66
C ILE A 13 4.60 9.02 8.07
N LYS A 14 3.65 8.85 9.00
CA LYS A 14 3.90 8.24 10.31
C LYS A 14 4.64 6.92 10.10
N SER A 15 5.62 6.61 10.94
CA SER A 15 6.45 5.39 10.87
C SER A 15 5.66 4.07 10.74
N GLU A 16 4.39 4.04 11.14
CA GLU A 16 3.46 2.92 10.89
C GLU A 16 3.14 2.68 9.41
N ASP A 17 3.10 3.72 8.58
CA ASP A 17 2.75 3.61 7.16
C ASP A 17 3.88 2.98 6.31
N TYR A 18 5.13 2.98 6.79
CA TYR A 18 6.23 2.28 6.11
C TYR A 18 5.97 0.78 5.97
N LYS A 19 5.32 0.15 6.96
CA LYS A 19 4.93 -1.28 6.91
C LYS A 19 3.86 -1.56 5.86
N TYR A 20 3.07 -0.55 5.48
CA TYR A 20 2.00 -0.70 4.50
C TYR A 20 2.44 -0.44 3.06
N VAL A 21 3.62 0.17 2.85
CA VAL A 21 4.23 0.33 1.52
C VAL A 21 4.58 -1.03 0.91
N ASP A 22 5.09 -1.95 1.73
CA ASP A 22 5.40 -3.32 1.27
C ASP A 22 4.12 -4.09 0.91
N LEU A 23 3.09 -3.97 1.76
CA LEU A 23 1.76 -4.52 1.51
C LEU A 23 1.17 -4.03 0.18
N TYR A 24 1.29 -2.73 -0.13
CA TYR A 24 0.76 -2.16 -1.35
C TYR A 24 1.54 -2.59 -2.60
N ASN A 25 2.86 -2.70 -2.51
CA ASN A 25 3.68 -3.24 -3.60
C ASN A 25 3.35 -4.70 -3.91
N GLU A 26 3.13 -5.51 -2.87
CA GLU A 26 2.70 -6.91 -3.05
C GLU A 26 1.29 -6.98 -3.66
N PHE A 27 0.39 -6.10 -3.22
CA PHE A 27 -0.95 -5.97 -3.80
C PHE A 27 -0.91 -5.63 -5.29
N GLU A 28 -0.17 -4.60 -5.70
CA GLU A 28 -0.03 -4.19 -7.10
C GLU A 28 0.64 -5.28 -7.93
N SER A 29 1.68 -5.95 -7.41
CA SER A 29 2.37 -7.03 -8.13
C SER A 29 1.46 -8.22 -8.42
N ARG A 30 0.63 -8.63 -7.46
CA ARG A 30 -0.35 -9.73 -7.64
C ARG A 30 -1.50 -9.31 -8.54
N LYS A 31 -1.94 -8.06 -8.44
CA LYS A 31 -2.97 -7.48 -9.31
C LYS A 31 -2.51 -7.41 -10.76
N VAL A 32 -1.24 -7.06 -11.02
CA VAL A 32 -0.63 -7.11 -12.37
C VAL A 32 -0.54 -8.53 -12.91
N GLN A 33 -0.33 -9.53 -12.04
CA GLN A 33 -0.41 -10.95 -12.41
C GLN A 33 -1.84 -11.44 -12.71
N GLY A 34 -2.86 -10.60 -12.49
CA GLY A 34 -4.27 -10.94 -12.78
C GLY A 34 -4.99 -11.68 -11.65
N GLU A 35 -4.42 -11.75 -10.44
CA GLU A 35 -5.13 -12.30 -9.28
C GLU A 35 -6.35 -11.45 -8.92
N LYS A 36 -7.45 -12.10 -8.49
CA LYS A 36 -8.60 -11.36 -7.98
C LYS A 36 -8.24 -10.62 -6.70
N VAL A 37 -8.59 -9.34 -6.66
CA VAL A 37 -8.41 -8.42 -5.52
C VAL A 37 -8.87 -9.05 -4.20
N THR A 38 -9.99 -9.77 -4.17
CA THR A 38 -10.52 -10.39 -2.96
C THR A 38 -9.57 -11.43 -2.35
N TYR A 39 -8.90 -12.24 -3.18
CA TYR A 39 -7.92 -13.22 -2.70
C TYR A 39 -6.64 -12.55 -2.21
N ILE A 40 -6.20 -11.50 -2.91
CA ILE A 40 -5.03 -10.72 -2.51
C ILE A 40 -5.28 -10.08 -1.14
N VAL A 41 -6.43 -9.44 -0.95
CA VAL A 41 -6.80 -8.79 0.33
C VAL A 41 -6.89 -9.80 1.47
N ALA A 42 -7.49 -10.97 1.24
CA ALA A 42 -7.55 -12.04 2.23
C ALA A 42 -6.15 -12.56 2.61
N SER A 43 -5.26 -12.75 1.63
CA SER A 43 -3.89 -13.20 1.87
C SER A 43 -3.06 -12.17 2.64
N LEU A 44 -3.20 -10.88 2.29
CA LEU A 44 -2.53 -9.78 2.98
C LEU A 44 -3.07 -9.54 4.39
N SER A 45 -4.39 -9.69 4.60
CA SER A 45 -5.04 -9.60 5.91
C SER A 45 -4.42 -10.58 6.91
N VAL A 46 -4.25 -11.84 6.50
CA VAL A 46 -3.61 -12.87 7.32
C VAL A 46 -2.11 -12.61 7.52
N LYS A 47 -1.39 -12.30 6.44
CA LYS A 47 0.07 -12.09 6.47
C LYS A 47 0.50 -10.93 7.37
N TYR A 48 -0.27 -9.84 7.35
CA TYR A 48 0.04 -8.63 8.11
C TYR A 48 -0.77 -8.51 9.40
N ALA A 49 -1.59 -9.51 9.74
CA ALA A 49 -2.47 -9.54 10.91
C ALA A 49 -3.34 -8.27 11.04
N ILE A 50 -3.89 -7.80 9.91
CA ILE A 50 -4.76 -6.62 9.85
C ILE A 50 -6.10 -7.00 9.22
N SER A 51 -7.19 -6.38 9.64
CA SER A 51 -8.51 -6.65 9.07
C SER A 51 -8.59 -6.24 7.60
N GLU A 52 -9.39 -6.97 6.81
CA GLU A 52 -9.63 -6.66 5.39
C GLU A 52 -10.11 -5.22 5.17
N ARG A 53 -10.97 -4.70 6.07
CA ARG A 53 -11.38 -3.30 6.10
C ARG A 53 -10.19 -2.33 6.15
N LYS A 54 -9.17 -2.64 6.96
CA LYS A 54 -7.95 -1.84 7.10
C LYS A 54 -7.11 -1.93 5.82
N VAL A 55 -6.99 -3.12 5.23
CA VAL A 55 -6.33 -3.32 3.93
C VAL A 55 -6.96 -2.43 2.86
N TYR A 56 -8.28 -2.42 2.75
CA TYR A 56 -9.00 -1.55 1.80
C TYR A 56 -8.73 -0.06 2.05
N SER A 57 -8.79 0.40 3.31
CA SER A 57 -8.47 1.80 3.64
C SER A 57 -7.04 2.19 3.28
N ILE A 58 -6.09 1.29 3.49
CA ILE A 58 -4.68 1.49 3.13
C ILE A 58 -4.54 1.63 1.61
N ILE A 59 -5.16 0.72 0.84
CA ILE A 59 -5.13 0.75 -0.62
C ILE A 59 -5.76 2.04 -1.15
N ASP A 60 -6.93 2.44 -0.63
CA ASP A 60 -7.62 3.67 -1.06
C ASP A 60 -6.77 4.92 -0.77
N ARG A 61 -6.20 5.00 0.44
CA ARG A 61 -5.34 6.12 0.86
C ARG A 61 -4.08 6.20 0.00
N LEU A 62 -3.34 5.10 -0.17
CA LEU A 62 -2.12 5.08 -0.99
C LEU A 62 -2.40 5.38 -2.46
N LYS A 63 -3.53 4.90 -2.99
CA LYS A 63 -3.96 5.22 -4.35
C LYS A 63 -4.27 6.71 -4.52
N ARG A 64 -4.91 7.34 -3.53
CA ARG A 64 -5.15 8.79 -3.51
C ARG A 64 -3.84 9.57 -3.43
N ASP A 65 -2.98 9.25 -2.48
CA ASP A 65 -1.67 9.91 -2.29
C ASP A 65 -0.77 9.83 -3.54
N CYS A 66 -0.80 8.69 -4.26
CA CYS A 66 -0.05 8.52 -5.51
C CYS A 66 -0.60 9.39 -6.65
N ASN A 67 -1.93 9.61 -6.69
CA ASN A 67 -2.55 10.52 -7.66
C ASN A 67 -2.27 12.00 -7.34
N THR A 68 -2.15 12.39 -6.06
CA THR A 68 -1.80 13.78 -5.69
C THR A 68 -0.34 14.13 -5.99
N CYS A 69 0.52 13.14 -6.22
CA CYS A 69 1.92 13.33 -6.62
C CYS A 69 2.12 13.39 -8.15
N ALA A 70 1.05 13.27 -8.94
CA ALA A 70 1.09 13.47 -10.39
C ALA A 70 0.69 14.92 -10.70
N VAL A 71 1.64 15.85 -10.54
CA VAL A 71 1.59 17.21 -11.10
C VAL A 71 2.78 17.42 -12.02
#